data_AF-A0A9W5Q3H0-F1
#
_entry.id   AF-A0A9W5Q3H0-F1
#
_cell.length_a   1.000
_cell.length_b   1.000
_cell.length_c   1.000
_cell.angle_alpha   90.00
_cell.angle_beta   90.00
_cell.angle_gamma   90.00
#
_symmetry.space_group_name_H-M   'P 1'
#
loop_
_entity.id
_entity.type
_entity.pdbx_description
1 polymer ?
#
loop_
_entity_poly.entity_id
_entity_poly.type
_entity_poly.pdbx_seq_one_letter_code
_entity_poly.pdbx_strand_id
1 'polypeptide(L)'
;MDELVAINEKPNLADLTPKKNSLDFKDVSYEESNLKNFTSELDGELGSLGVSVATLTDVEVLLAHLVEDMDTAVYKGDEIYCFRGFHRKLRVYWRLLNHTINELNKEYERVDEIKDGLFTEVVKASKENQ
;
A
#
# COMPACT_ATOMS: atom_id res chain seq x y z
N MET A 1 64.02 17.28 13.40
CA MET A 1 64.95 16.32 12.78
C MET A 1 65.29 15.28 13.84
N ASP A 2 64.28 14.76 14.55
CA ASP A 2 63.33 13.72 14.09
C ASP A 2 63.98 12.35 14.29
N GLU A 3 63.37 11.32 14.83
CA GLU A 3 62.09 11.07 15.52
C GLU A 3 62.23 9.57 15.86
N LEU A 4 61.95 9.12 17.08
CA LEU A 4 61.71 7.68 17.31
C LEU A 4 60.55 7.54 18.29
N VAL A 5 59.38 7.40 17.70
CA VAL A 5 58.13 6.96 18.31
C VAL A 5 58.16 5.44 18.44
N ALA A 6 57.97 4.92 19.65
CA ALA A 6 57.23 3.68 19.91
C ALA A 6 57.09 3.47 21.42
N ILE A 7 55.93 3.77 22.01
CA ILE A 7 55.43 2.99 23.15
C ILE A 7 53.92 2.79 22.96
N ASN A 8 53.57 1.51 22.97
CA ASN A 8 52.27 0.92 22.75
C ASN A 8 51.74 0.53 24.13
N GLU A 9 50.59 1.05 24.58
CA GLU A 9 49.78 0.48 25.67
C GLU A 9 48.41 1.19 25.76
N LYS A 10 47.32 0.45 25.50
CA LYS A 10 45.93 0.78 25.87
C LYS A 10 45.63 0.14 27.25
N PRO A 11 44.44 0.33 27.85
CA PRO A 11 43.78 1.56 28.29
C PRO A 11 43.51 1.50 29.82
N ASN A 12 43.41 2.64 30.52
CA ASN A 12 42.92 2.62 31.91
C ASN A 12 41.49 3.20 31.95
N LEU A 13 40.54 2.28 32.11
CA LEU A 13 39.10 2.51 32.26
C LEU A 13 38.82 2.66 33.76
N ALA A 14 38.81 3.87 34.27
CA ALA A 14 38.29 4.18 35.59
C ALA A 14 37.70 5.58 35.59
N ASP A 15 36.52 5.69 36.19
CA ASP A 15 35.70 6.87 36.35
C ASP A 15 35.02 7.41 35.09
N LEU A 16 33.75 7.03 34.95
CA LEU A 16 32.63 7.97 34.87
C LEU A 16 31.33 7.16 34.99
N THR A 17 30.82 7.03 36.22
CA THR A 17 29.40 6.69 36.43
C THR A 17 28.58 7.98 36.42
N PRO A 18 27.48 8.04 35.66
CA PRO A 18 26.40 8.95 35.98
C PRO A 18 25.17 8.15 36.43
N LYS A 19 24.95 8.22 37.74
CA LYS A 19 23.66 8.41 38.43
C LYS A 19 22.40 8.03 37.63
N LYS A 20 21.74 6.95 38.06
CA LYS A 20 20.31 6.69 37.81
C LYS A 20 19.49 7.90 38.26
N ASN A 21 18.96 8.66 37.31
CA ASN A 21 17.77 9.47 37.54
C ASN A 21 16.60 8.77 36.88
N SER A 22 15.81 8.14 37.74
CA SER A 22 14.44 7.73 37.46
C SER A 22 13.65 8.97 37.03
N LEU A 23 13.32 9.04 35.75
CA LEU A 23 12.25 9.90 35.25
C LEU A 23 11.23 8.96 34.61
N ASP A 24 10.21 8.69 35.42
CA ASP A 24 8.97 8.03 35.07
C ASP A 24 8.31 8.86 33.95
N PHE A 25 8.52 8.46 32.70
CA PHE A 25 7.73 8.94 31.57
C PHE A 25 6.59 7.96 31.37
N LYS A 26 5.56 8.10 32.18
CA LYS A 26 4.23 7.58 31.86
C LYS A 26 3.33 8.71 31.38
N ASP A 27 2.67 8.41 30.27
CA ASP A 27 1.40 8.97 29.79
C ASP A 27 1.38 10.31 29.03
N VAL A 28 2.04 10.39 27.86
CA VAL A 28 1.54 11.29 26.79
C VAL A 28 1.66 10.74 25.34
N SER A 29 2.30 9.60 25.04
CA SER A 29 2.61 9.26 23.63
C SER A 29 1.81 8.13 22.97
N TYR A 30 0.77 7.58 23.61
CA TYR A 30 0.07 6.39 23.07
C TYR A 30 -1.08 6.72 22.08
N GLU A 31 -1.67 7.91 22.18
CA GLU A 31 -2.75 8.37 21.30
C GLU A 31 -2.24 8.80 19.91
N GLU A 32 -1.10 9.50 19.88
CA GLU A 32 -0.50 10.01 18.64
C GLU A 32 -0.01 8.87 17.72
N SER A 33 0.37 7.72 18.29
CA SER A 33 0.80 6.54 17.53
C SER A 33 -0.36 5.85 16.81
N ASN A 34 -1.53 5.75 17.43
CA ASN A 34 -2.66 5.02 16.84
C ASN A 34 -3.26 5.77 15.66
N LEU A 35 -3.48 7.07 15.81
CA LEU A 35 -4.03 7.90 14.73
C LEU A 35 -3.09 7.95 13.52
N LYS A 36 -1.78 8.07 13.77
CA LYS A 36 -0.76 8.05 12.73
C LYS A 36 -0.73 6.71 11.99
N ASN A 37 -0.84 5.60 12.71
CA ASN A 37 -0.89 4.27 12.11
C ASN A 37 -2.11 4.11 11.19
N PHE A 38 -3.31 4.44 11.68
CA PHE A 38 -4.53 4.39 10.86
C PHE A 38 -4.43 5.27 9.61
N THR A 39 -3.86 6.48 9.74
CA THR A 39 -3.69 7.37 8.58
C THR A 39 -2.72 6.79 7.55
N SER A 40 -1.61 6.18 8.00
CA SER A 40 -0.66 5.53 7.10
C SER A 40 -1.21 4.25 6.45
N GLU A 41 -1.98 3.46 7.18
CA GLU A 41 -2.66 2.26 6.66
C GLU A 41 -3.74 2.65 5.64
N LEU A 42 -4.53 3.69 5.93
CA LEU A 42 -5.54 4.21 5.02
C LEU A 42 -4.93 4.71 3.71
N ASP A 43 -3.83 5.47 3.77
CA ASP A 43 -3.13 5.96 2.58
C ASP A 43 -2.59 4.80 1.73
N GLY A 44 -2.03 3.77 2.38
CA GLY A 44 -1.55 2.57 1.71
C GLY A 44 -2.66 1.79 0.99
N GLU A 45 -3.77 1.50 1.68
CA GLU A 45 -4.89 0.76 1.09
C GLU A 45 -5.61 1.58 0.01
N LEU A 46 -5.75 2.90 0.18
CA LEU A 46 -6.31 3.78 -0.86
C LEU A 46 -5.41 3.83 -2.11
N GLY A 47 -4.09 3.81 -1.93
CA GLY A 47 -3.13 3.68 -3.02
C GLY A 47 -3.31 2.37 -3.79
N SER A 48 -3.47 1.25 -3.09
CA SER A 48 -3.74 -0.06 -3.70
C SER A 48 -5.07 -0.07 -4.46
N LEU A 49 -6.13 0.46 -3.83
CA LEU A 49 -7.44 0.64 -4.44
C LEU A 49 -7.36 1.46 -5.74
N GLY A 50 -6.58 2.55 -5.74
CA GLY A 50 -6.34 3.37 -6.91
C GLY A 50 -5.67 2.60 -8.06
N VAL A 51 -4.71 1.72 -7.75
CA VAL A 51 -4.06 0.85 -8.76
C VAL A 51 -5.04 -0.17 -9.34
N SER A 52 -5.88 -0.78 -8.50
CA SER A 52 -6.92 -1.71 -8.94
C SER A 52 -7.93 -1.03 -9.87
N VAL A 53 -8.38 0.18 -9.52
CA VAL A 53 -9.28 0.98 -10.38
C VAL A 53 -8.61 1.33 -11.71
N ALA A 54 -7.38 1.83 -11.69
CA ALA A 54 -6.64 2.17 -12.91
C ALA A 54 -6.50 0.95 -13.84
N THR A 55 -6.19 -0.22 -13.27
CA THR A 55 -6.10 -1.48 -14.01
C THR A 55 -7.44 -1.86 -14.65
N LEU A 56 -8.57 -1.68 -13.97
CA LEU A 56 -9.89 -1.94 -14.53
C LEU A 56 -10.23 -0.96 -15.67
N THR A 57 -9.87 0.31 -15.54
CA THR A 57 -10.01 1.30 -16.62
C THR A 57 -9.19 0.91 -17.85
N ASP A 58 -7.95 0.44 -17.67
CA ASP A 58 -7.14 -0.05 -18.79
C ASP A 58 -7.77 -1.27 -19.48
N VAL A 59 -8.35 -2.20 -18.70
CA VAL A 59 -9.08 -3.36 -19.24
C VAL A 59 -10.31 -2.94 -20.03
N GLU A 60 -11.04 -1.92 -19.57
CA GLU A 60 -12.19 -1.36 -20.29
C GLU A 60 -11.77 -0.84 -21.68
N VAL A 61 -10.68 -0.07 -21.75
CA VAL A 61 -10.13 0.44 -23.02
C VAL A 61 -9.73 -0.72 -23.95
N LEU A 62 -9.08 -1.75 -23.41
CA LEU A 62 -8.71 -2.93 -24.19
C LEU A 62 -9.93 -3.71 -24.72
N LEU A 63 -11.01 -3.78 -23.94
CA LEU A 63 -12.27 -4.39 -24.36
C LEU A 63 -12.94 -3.56 -25.45
N ALA A 64 -12.95 -2.22 -25.33
CA ALA A 64 -13.51 -1.32 -26.34
C ALA A 64 -12.81 -1.51 -27.70
N HIS A 65 -11.46 -1.47 -27.72
CA HIS A 65 -10.70 -1.73 -28.95
C HIS A 65 -10.96 -3.13 -29.52
N LEU A 66 -11.14 -4.13 -28.65
CA LEU A 66 -11.44 -5.48 -29.11
C LEU A 66 -12.84 -5.58 -29.76
N VAL A 67 -13.82 -4.82 -29.29
CA VAL A 67 -15.14 -4.71 -29.92
C VAL A 67 -14.99 -4.07 -31.31
N GLU A 68 -14.26 -2.95 -31.42
CA GLU A 68 -14.00 -2.30 -32.71
C GLU A 68 -13.26 -3.21 -33.70
N ASP A 69 -12.27 -3.97 -33.23
CA ASP A 69 -11.55 -4.98 -34.01
C ASP A 69 -12.52 -6.06 -34.55
N MET A 70 -13.44 -6.53 -33.70
CA MET A 70 -14.44 -7.53 -34.05
C MET A 70 -15.43 -7.00 -35.08
N ASP A 71 -15.97 -5.79 -34.88
CA ASP A 71 -16.90 -5.16 -35.82
C ASP A 71 -16.24 -4.91 -37.18
N THR A 72 -14.97 -4.49 -37.17
CA THR A 72 -14.18 -4.31 -38.39
C THR A 72 -13.99 -5.63 -39.14
N ALA A 73 -13.72 -6.73 -38.43
CA ALA A 73 -13.58 -8.04 -39.06
C ALA A 73 -14.88 -8.52 -39.69
N VAL A 74 -16.02 -8.33 -38.99
CA VAL A 74 -17.35 -8.65 -39.52
C VAL A 74 -17.68 -7.81 -40.76
N TYR A 75 -17.40 -6.50 -40.72
CA TYR A 75 -17.61 -5.62 -41.87
C TYR A 75 -16.82 -6.06 -43.11
N LYS A 76 -15.61 -6.61 -42.91
CA LYS A 76 -14.75 -7.11 -43.99
C LYS A 76 -15.07 -8.55 -44.42
N GLY A 77 -15.85 -9.29 -43.65
CA GLY A 77 -16.10 -10.73 -43.85
C GLY A 77 -14.92 -11.62 -43.43
N ASP A 78 -14.05 -11.12 -42.56
CA ASP A 78 -12.81 -11.79 -42.12
C ASP A 78 -12.95 -12.47 -40.74
N GLU A 79 -14.14 -12.47 -40.14
CA GLU A 79 -14.36 -12.88 -38.75
C GLU A 79 -13.90 -14.31 -38.44
N ILE A 80 -14.05 -15.23 -39.40
CA ILE A 80 -13.59 -16.63 -39.26
C ILE A 80 -12.07 -16.70 -39.07
N TYR A 81 -11.31 -15.85 -39.76
CA TYR A 81 -9.85 -15.83 -39.67
C TYR A 81 -9.36 -15.24 -38.35
N CYS A 82 -10.11 -14.29 -37.78
CA CYS A 82 -9.74 -13.58 -36.55
C CYS A 82 -10.33 -14.21 -35.27
N PHE A 83 -11.34 -15.08 -35.38
CA PHE A 83 -12.12 -15.63 -34.26
C PHE A 83 -11.24 -16.16 -33.12
N ARG A 84 -10.23 -16.98 -33.43
CA ARG A 84 -9.35 -17.57 -32.42
C ARG A 84 -8.55 -16.50 -31.66
N GLY A 85 -8.16 -15.43 -32.35
CA GLY A 85 -7.48 -14.28 -31.76
C GLY A 85 -8.40 -13.52 -30.80
N PHE A 86 -9.62 -13.22 -31.23
CA PHE A 86 -10.62 -12.53 -30.40
C PHE A 86 -10.97 -13.33 -29.15
N HIS A 87 -11.24 -14.63 -29.30
CA HIS A 87 -11.54 -15.50 -28.16
C HIS A 87 -10.37 -15.56 -27.16
N ARG A 88 -9.12 -15.56 -27.64
CA ARG A 88 -7.95 -15.50 -26.75
C ARG A 88 -7.90 -14.18 -25.97
N LYS A 89 -8.07 -13.04 -26.65
CA LYS A 89 -8.06 -11.71 -26.01
C LYS A 89 -9.18 -11.61 -24.96
N LEU A 90 -10.41 -11.97 -25.31
CA LEU A 90 -11.56 -12.01 -24.39
C LEU A 90 -11.26 -12.83 -23.13
N ARG A 91 -10.72 -14.05 -23.29
CA ARG A 91 -10.39 -14.90 -22.15
C ARG A 91 -9.33 -14.29 -21.23
N VAL A 92 -8.34 -13.58 -21.79
CA VAL A 92 -7.30 -12.91 -21.00
C VAL A 92 -7.88 -11.72 -20.24
N TYR A 93 -8.62 -10.85 -20.93
CA TYR A 93 -9.25 -9.68 -20.30
C TYR A 93 -10.24 -10.07 -19.23
N TRP A 94 -11.05 -11.12 -19.46
CA TRP A 94 -11.96 -11.68 -18.47
C TRP A 94 -11.23 -12.16 -17.20
N ARG A 95 -10.08 -12.81 -17.34
CA ARG A 95 -9.29 -13.26 -16.18
C ARG A 95 -8.71 -12.08 -15.41
N LEU A 96 -8.21 -11.07 -16.11
CA LEU A 96 -7.66 -9.88 -15.48
C LEU A 96 -8.77 -9.12 -14.73
N LEU A 97 -9.91 -8.90 -15.37
CA LEU A 97 -11.07 -8.26 -14.77
C LEU A 97 -11.53 -8.97 -13.48
N ASN A 98 -11.69 -10.30 -13.52
CA ASN A 98 -12.11 -11.04 -12.33
C ASN A 98 -11.06 -11.00 -11.21
N HIS A 99 -9.78 -11.09 -11.56
CA HIS A 99 -8.72 -11.02 -10.57
C HIS A 99 -8.69 -9.63 -9.90
N THR A 100 -8.72 -8.57 -10.70
CA THR A 100 -8.66 -7.19 -10.20
C THR A 100 -9.92 -6.80 -9.43
N ILE A 101 -11.12 -7.20 -9.86
CA ILE A 101 -12.35 -6.98 -9.08
C ILE A 101 -12.28 -7.67 -7.72
N ASN A 102 -11.76 -8.89 -7.68
CA ASN A 102 -11.63 -9.63 -6.43
C ASN A 102 -10.63 -8.97 -5.47
N GLU A 103 -9.51 -8.44 -5.97
CA GLU A 103 -8.58 -7.67 -5.14
C GLU A 103 -9.17 -6.32 -4.71
N LEU A 104 -9.84 -5.60 -5.62
CA LEU A 104 -10.50 -4.33 -5.33
C LEU A 104 -11.54 -4.47 -4.21
N ASN A 105 -12.35 -5.53 -4.22
CA ASN A 105 -13.33 -5.78 -3.17
C ASN A 105 -12.67 -6.00 -1.80
N LYS A 106 -11.55 -6.73 -1.75
CA LYS A 106 -10.80 -6.94 -0.51
C LYS A 106 -10.16 -5.64 -0.01
N GLU A 107 -9.59 -4.85 -0.90
CA GLU A 107 -9.02 -3.53 -0.56
C GLU A 107 -10.11 -2.61 -0.02
N TYR A 108 -11.28 -2.61 -0.64
CA TYR A 108 -12.43 -1.86 -0.17
C TYR A 108 -12.88 -2.29 1.23
N GLU A 109 -12.99 -3.59 1.49
CA GLU A 109 -13.32 -4.12 2.83
C GLU A 109 -12.31 -3.64 3.88
N ARG A 110 -11.00 -3.69 3.59
CA ARG A 110 -9.97 -3.20 4.51
C ARG A 110 -10.05 -1.70 4.76
N VAL A 111 -10.28 -0.90 3.72
CA VAL A 111 -10.48 0.55 3.86
C VAL A 111 -11.68 0.83 4.76
N ASP A 112 -12.76 0.07 4.63
CA ASP A 112 -13.96 0.22 5.46
C ASP A 112 -13.68 -0.10 6.94
N GLU A 113 -12.93 -1.17 7.20
CA GLU A 113 -12.46 -1.56 8.54
C GLU A 113 -11.54 -0.49 9.18
N ILE A 114 -10.57 0.04 8.42
CA ILE A 114 -9.67 1.10 8.88
C ILE A 114 -10.47 2.36 9.21
N LYS A 115 -11.43 2.72 8.36
CA LYS A 115 -12.32 3.87 8.56
C LYS A 115 -13.14 3.71 9.84
N ASP A 116 -13.74 2.55 10.09
CA ASP A 116 -14.51 2.28 11.32
C ASP A 116 -13.61 2.30 12.58
N GLY A 117 -12.39 1.76 12.48
CA GLY A 117 -11.37 1.82 13.54
C GLY A 117 -10.97 3.25 13.88
N LEU A 118 -10.70 4.06 12.85
CA LEU A 118 -10.37 5.48 12.97
C LEU A 118 -11.50 6.27 13.67
N PHE A 119 -12.75 6.08 13.22
CA PHE A 119 -13.91 6.74 13.86
C PHE A 119 -14.04 6.35 15.33
N THR A 120 -13.85 5.07 15.64
CA THR A 120 -13.92 4.57 17.01
C THR A 120 -12.87 5.23 17.90
N GLU A 121 -11.63 5.36 17.40
CA GLU A 121 -10.54 6.00 18.15
C GLU A 121 -10.80 7.49 18.38
N VAL A 122 -11.22 8.22 17.33
CA VAL A 122 -11.55 9.66 17.44
C VAL A 122 -12.68 9.90 18.43
N VAL A 123 -13.71 9.05 18.44
CA VAL A 123 -14.84 9.16 19.39
C VAL A 123 -14.41 8.88 20.82
N LYS A 124 -13.48 7.94 21.05
CA LYS A 124 -12.93 7.68 22.39
C LYS A 124 -12.12 8.88 22.88
N ALA A 125 -11.18 9.37 22.07
CA ALA A 125 -10.37 10.54 22.40
C ALA A 125 -11.22 11.77 22.73
N SER A 126 -12.36 11.96 22.07
CA SER A 126 -13.30 13.05 22.38
C SER A 126 -14.00 12.91 23.74
N LYS A 127 -14.21 11.69 24.24
CA LYS A 127 -14.87 11.45 25.53
C LYS A 127 -13.92 11.57 26.71
N GLU A 128 -12.65 11.27 26.50
CA GLU A 128 -11.61 11.36 27.52
C GLU A 128 -11.16 12.81 27.79
N ASN A 129 -11.41 13.72 26.84
CA ASN A 129 -11.12 15.14 26.94
C ASN A 129 -12.29 16.01 27.50
N GLN A 130 -13.37 15.39 28.01
CA GLN A 130 -14.53 16.05 28.65
C GLN A 130 -14.57 15.80 30.16
#